data_AF-A0A6N9BR71-F1
#
_entry.id   AF-A0A6N9BR71-F1
#
_cell.length_a   1.000
_cell.length_b   1.000
_cell.length_c   1.000
_cell.angle_alpha   90.00
_cell.angle_beta   90.00
_cell.angle_gamma   90.00
#
_symmetry.space_group_name_H-M   'P 1'
#
loop_
_entity.id
_entity.type
_entity.pdbx_description
1 polymer ?
#
loop_
_entity_poly.entity_id
_entity_poly.type
_entity_poly.pdbx_seq_one_letter_code
_entity_poly.pdbx_strand_id
1 'polypeptide(L)'
;MLIDRIKALTPCFAVELFAYAVMPDHFHLVLRHDPQAHASWTDEEVARRWADAMSVRTGGRRRARDSVPPITDTDRLERARLLLGSLSGFLTYLEHTFAREPSPEGHDDRRPLRRRFRCEFLATEEAVLAAMVYTDLHPIRSGEATRLTDCRYSSISERLREAGDAALGVVPRA
;
A
#
# COMPACT_ATOMS: atom_id res chain seq x y z
N MET A 1 1.13 -7.49 -8.55
CA MET A 1 2.44 -6.84 -8.28
C MET A 1 2.40 -6.17 -6.90
N LEU A 2 3.53 -5.79 -6.31
CA LEU A 2 3.59 -5.16 -4.98
C LEU A 2 2.71 -3.90 -4.88
N ILE A 3 2.66 -3.08 -5.92
CA ILE A 3 1.84 -1.86 -5.98
C ILE A 3 0.35 -2.16 -5.86
N ASP A 4 -0.15 -3.13 -6.63
CA ASP A 4 -1.56 -3.54 -6.56
C ASP A 4 -1.95 -3.93 -5.13
N ARG A 5 -1.00 -4.54 -4.41
CA ARG A 5 -1.21 -4.96 -3.03
C ARG A 5 -1.18 -3.81 -2.05
N ILE A 6 -0.24 -2.87 -2.20
CA ILE A 6 -0.22 -1.62 -1.43
C ILE A 6 -1.59 -0.94 -1.59
N LYS A 7 -2.02 -0.73 -2.83
CA LYS A 7 -3.30 -0.09 -3.15
C LYS A 7 -4.51 -0.83 -2.63
N ALA A 8 -4.51 -2.16 -2.66
CA ALA A 8 -5.62 -2.96 -2.15
C ALA A 8 -5.66 -3.01 -0.61
N LEU A 9 -4.51 -2.93 0.08
CA LEU A 9 -4.45 -2.91 1.55
C LEU A 9 -4.72 -1.52 2.12
N THR A 10 -4.29 -0.44 1.46
CA THR A 10 -4.51 0.94 1.93
C THR A 10 -5.94 1.21 2.41
N PRO A 11 -7.02 0.92 1.64
CA PRO A 11 -8.39 1.19 2.08
C PRO A 11 -8.88 0.27 3.22
N CYS A 12 -8.16 -0.81 3.52
CA CYS A 12 -8.51 -1.72 4.62
C CYS A 12 -8.04 -1.17 5.98
N PHE A 13 -6.94 -0.42 6.00
CA PHE A 13 -6.28 0.06 7.22
C PHE A 13 -6.57 1.54 7.47
N ALA A 14 -6.24 2.04 8.66
CA ALA A 14 -6.34 3.44 9.05
C ALA A 14 -5.21 4.31 8.45
N VAL A 15 -4.91 4.12 7.17
CA VAL A 15 -3.84 4.82 6.46
C VAL A 15 -4.33 5.38 5.14
N GLU A 16 -3.70 6.46 4.69
CA GLU A 16 -3.86 7.00 3.34
C GLU A 16 -2.51 7.06 2.66
N LEU A 17 -2.49 6.81 1.34
CA LEU A 17 -1.27 6.78 0.54
C LEU A 17 -1.15 8.07 -0.29
N PHE A 18 -0.10 8.85 -0.06
CA PHE A 18 0.16 10.10 -0.78
C PHE A 18 1.16 9.93 -1.93
N ALA A 19 2.22 9.16 -1.69
CA ALA A 19 3.22 8.86 -2.70
C ALA A 19 3.85 7.49 -2.47
N TYR A 20 4.35 6.90 -3.55
CA TYR A 20 5.11 5.66 -3.50
C TYR A 20 6.11 5.57 -4.65
N ALA A 21 7.18 4.82 -4.44
CA ALA A 21 8.09 4.39 -5.48
C ALA A 21 8.59 2.97 -5.16
N VAL A 22 8.41 2.04 -6.08
CA VAL A 22 8.86 0.65 -5.95
C VAL A 22 10.01 0.39 -6.91
N MET A 23 11.12 -0.11 -6.37
CA MET A 23 12.34 -0.48 -7.08
C MET A 23 12.64 -1.97 -6.84
N PRO A 24 13.61 -2.58 -7.54
CA PRO A 24 13.89 -4.02 -7.42
C PRO A 24 14.27 -4.47 -6.00
N ASP A 25 14.95 -3.62 -5.24
CA ASP A 25 15.57 -3.95 -3.95
C ASP A 25 14.92 -3.24 -2.75
N HIS A 26 14.08 -2.22 -2.95
CA HIS A 26 13.36 -1.50 -1.90
C HIS A 26 12.16 -0.70 -2.43
N PHE A 27 11.38 -0.12 -1.51
CA PHE A 27 10.31 0.81 -1.85
C PHE A 27 10.22 1.94 -0.82
N HIS A 28 9.69 3.08 -1.25
CA HIS A 28 9.37 4.23 -0.38
C HIS A 28 7.87 4.46 -0.40
N LEU A 29 7.29 4.77 0.76
CA LEU A 29 5.88 5.15 0.92
C LEU A 29 5.80 6.46 1.71
N VAL A 30 4.93 7.36 1.27
CA VAL A 30 4.48 8.52 2.06
C VAL A 30 3.03 8.25 2.44
N LEU A 31 2.80 8.10 3.74
CA LEU A 31 1.51 7.71 4.30
C LEU A 31 1.02 8.73 5.32
N ARG A 32 -0.28 8.98 5.35
CA ARG A 32 -0.97 9.51 6.53
C ARG A 32 -1.46 8.33 7.35
N HIS A 33 -1.24 8.35 8.67
CA HIS A 33 -1.79 7.37 9.59
C HIS A 33 -2.66 8.08 10.61
N ASP A 34 -3.90 7.62 10.77
CA ASP A 34 -4.80 8.09 11.82
C ASP A 34 -4.97 6.98 12.87
N PRO A 35 -4.28 7.05 14.02
CA PRO A 35 -4.37 6.02 15.03
C PRO A 35 -5.75 5.94 15.69
N GLN A 36 -6.63 6.92 15.51
CA GLN A 36 -7.96 6.94 16.15
C GLN A 36 -9.10 6.64 15.17
N ALA A 37 -8.85 6.64 13.86
CA ALA A 37 -9.88 6.37 12.85
C ALA A 37 -10.66 5.08 13.13
N HIS A 38 -9.98 4.03 13.63
CA HIS A 38 -10.59 2.74 13.91
C HIS A 38 -11.66 2.74 15.01
N ALA A 39 -11.64 3.73 15.92
CA ALA A 39 -12.65 3.86 16.96
C ALA A 39 -14.01 4.30 16.40
N SER A 40 -14.01 4.97 15.25
CA SER A 40 -15.24 5.45 14.58
C SER A 40 -15.91 4.40 13.70
N TRP A 41 -15.26 3.26 13.44
CA TRP A 41 -15.79 2.23 12.55
C TRP A 41 -16.89 1.42 13.26
N THR A 42 -17.95 1.09 12.52
CA THR A 42 -18.94 0.12 12.97
C THR A 42 -18.38 -1.29 12.88
N ASP A 43 -19.04 -2.23 13.56
CA ASP A 43 -18.68 -3.64 13.52
C ASP A 43 -18.75 -4.22 12.10
N GLU A 44 -19.73 -3.80 11.31
CA GLU A 44 -19.86 -4.19 9.90
C GLU A 44 -18.70 -3.65 9.05
N GLU A 45 -18.31 -2.39 9.28
CA GLU A 45 -17.19 -1.75 8.59
C GLU A 45 -15.87 -2.47 8.90
N VAL A 46 -15.64 -2.82 10.18
CA VAL A 46 -14.47 -3.62 10.61
C VAL A 46 -14.48 -4.99 9.95
N ALA A 47 -15.60 -5.70 9.97
CA ALA A 47 -15.72 -7.03 9.37
C ALA A 47 -15.46 -7.00 7.85
N ARG A 48 -15.98 -5.97 7.15
CA ARG A 48 -15.75 -5.75 5.72
C ARG A 48 -14.27 -5.49 5.42
N ARG A 49 -13.66 -4.53 6.12
CA ARG A 49 -12.23 -4.19 5.97
C ARG A 49 -11.34 -5.40 6.28
N TRP A 50 -11.69 -6.19 7.28
CA TRP A 50 -10.99 -7.42 7.61
C TRP A 50 -11.07 -8.44 6.48
N ALA A 51 -12.27 -8.70 5.94
CA ALA A 51 -12.46 -9.61 4.82
C ALA A 51 -11.66 -9.17 3.58
N ASP A 52 -11.61 -7.86 3.33
CA ASP A 52 -10.81 -7.27 2.24
C ASP A 52 -9.31 -7.52 2.47
N ALA A 53 -8.79 -7.17 3.64
CA ALA A 53 -7.39 -7.39 3.99
C ALA A 53 -6.99 -8.88 3.87
N MET A 54 -7.89 -9.78 4.28
CA MET A 54 -7.69 -11.23 4.20
C MET A 54 -7.73 -11.76 2.77
N SER A 55 -8.63 -11.23 1.94
CA SER A 55 -8.67 -11.54 0.51
C SER A 55 -7.35 -11.17 -0.16
N VAL A 56 -6.83 -9.96 0.14
CA VAL A 56 -5.52 -9.50 -0.34
C VAL A 56 -4.37 -10.34 0.22
N ARG A 57 -4.50 -10.86 1.45
CA ARG A 57 -3.56 -11.85 2.03
C ARG A 57 -3.52 -13.18 1.27
N THR A 58 -4.66 -13.63 0.76
CA THR A 58 -4.79 -14.90 0.05
C THR A 58 -4.59 -14.82 -1.47
N GLY A 59 -4.17 -13.67 -2.00
CA GLY A 59 -3.90 -13.49 -3.43
C GLY A 59 -5.04 -12.83 -4.23
N GLY A 60 -5.90 -12.05 -3.58
CA GLY A 60 -6.76 -11.05 -4.24
C GLY A 60 -7.90 -11.59 -5.12
N ARG A 61 -8.23 -12.89 -5.04
CA ARG A 61 -9.37 -13.44 -5.79
C ARG A 61 -10.67 -12.98 -5.15
N ARG A 62 -11.61 -12.41 -5.92
CA ARG A 62 -12.95 -12.00 -5.45
C ARG A 62 -13.69 -13.13 -4.70
N ARG A 63 -13.52 -14.38 -5.15
CA ARG A 63 -14.02 -15.59 -4.45
C ARG A 63 -13.48 -15.73 -3.03
N ALA A 64 -12.26 -15.28 -2.75
CA ALA A 64 -11.65 -15.36 -1.43
C ALA A 64 -12.36 -14.45 -0.42
N ARG A 65 -12.89 -13.29 -0.85
CA ARG A 65 -13.71 -12.41 0.03
C ARG A 65 -14.94 -13.15 0.54
N ASP A 66 -15.66 -13.81 -0.37
CA ASP A 66 -16.85 -14.62 -0.06
C ASP A 66 -16.50 -15.90 0.72
N SER A 67 -15.22 -16.28 0.73
CA SER A 67 -14.67 -17.42 1.48
C SER A 67 -14.18 -17.04 2.88
N VAL A 68 -14.05 -15.75 3.20
CA VAL A 68 -13.67 -15.33 4.56
C VAL A 68 -14.90 -15.47 5.43
N PRO A 69 -14.91 -16.39 6.42
CA PRO A 69 -16.06 -16.53 7.30
C PRO A 69 -16.28 -15.21 8.05
N PRO A 70 -17.54 -14.77 8.19
CA PRO A 70 -17.85 -13.56 8.94
C PRO A 70 -17.31 -13.68 10.37
N ILE A 71 -16.77 -12.58 10.90
CA ILE A 71 -16.39 -12.52 12.30
C ILE A 71 -17.67 -12.42 13.11
N THR A 72 -18.05 -13.50 13.78
CA THR A 72 -19.22 -13.55 14.67
C THR A 72 -18.84 -13.39 16.15
N ASP A 73 -17.55 -13.38 16.44
CA ASP A 73 -16.99 -13.32 17.79
C ASP A 73 -16.51 -11.90 18.08
N THR A 74 -17.09 -11.27 19.11
CA THR A 74 -16.79 -9.90 19.54
C THR A 74 -15.31 -9.70 19.83
N ASP A 75 -14.66 -10.67 20.46
CA ASP A 75 -13.25 -10.58 20.82
C ASP A 75 -12.34 -10.59 19.57
N ARG A 76 -12.70 -11.40 18.56
CA ARG A 76 -12.01 -11.39 17.27
C ARG A 76 -12.23 -10.10 16.51
N LEU A 77 -13.43 -9.53 16.61
CA LEU A 77 -13.77 -8.29 15.94
C LEU A 77 -12.97 -7.12 16.51
N GLU A 78 -12.85 -7.03 17.83
CA GLU A 78 -12.05 -5.99 18.48
C GLU A 78 -10.56 -6.13 18.14
N ARG A 79 -10.03 -7.35 18.12
CA ARG A 79 -8.65 -7.59 17.65
C ARG A 79 -8.45 -7.17 16.20
N ALA A 80 -9.42 -7.44 15.32
CA ALA A 80 -9.37 -7.01 13.93
C ALA A 80 -9.39 -5.48 13.83
N ARG A 81 -10.25 -4.82 14.61
CA ARG A 81 -10.35 -3.36 14.69
C ARG A 81 -9.01 -2.72 15.07
N LEU A 82 -8.39 -3.18 16.15
CA LEU A 82 -7.08 -2.69 16.62
C LEU A 82 -5.97 -2.96 15.59
N LEU A 83 -5.99 -4.13 14.94
CA LEU A 83 -4.99 -4.46 13.92
C LEU A 83 -5.11 -3.55 12.69
N LEU A 84 -6.32 -3.35 12.19
CA LEU A 84 -6.60 -2.49 11.03
C LEU A 84 -6.32 -1.00 11.34
N GLY A 85 -6.39 -0.61 12.62
CA GLY A 85 -5.95 0.70 13.10
C GLY A 85 -4.42 0.89 13.21
N SER A 86 -3.63 -0.19 13.09
CA SER A 86 -2.18 -0.17 13.34
C SER A 86 -1.37 -0.01 12.06
N LEU A 87 -0.48 1.00 12.04
CA LEU A 87 0.53 1.13 10.97
C LEU A 87 1.47 -0.08 10.92
N SER A 88 1.87 -0.62 12.07
CA SER A 88 2.68 -1.85 12.13
C SER A 88 1.93 -3.06 11.57
N GLY A 89 0.61 -3.13 11.79
CA GLY A 89 -0.26 -4.13 11.17
C GLY A 89 -0.26 -4.04 9.65
N PHE A 90 -0.42 -2.83 9.12
CA PHE A 90 -0.35 -2.55 7.68
C PHE A 90 0.98 -2.99 7.06
N LEU A 91 2.11 -2.57 7.65
CA LEU A 91 3.45 -2.93 7.18
C LEU A 91 3.71 -4.44 7.26
N THR A 92 3.26 -5.11 8.33
CA THR A 92 3.35 -6.57 8.47
C THR A 92 2.55 -7.27 7.37
N TYR A 93 1.34 -6.79 7.08
CA TYR A 93 0.53 -7.34 6.01
C TYR A 93 1.19 -7.18 4.65
N LEU A 94 1.86 -6.05 4.39
CA LEU A 94 2.66 -5.85 3.19
C LEU A 94 3.84 -6.83 3.09
N GLU A 95 4.60 -7.05 4.18
CA GLU A 95 5.77 -7.94 4.20
C GLU A 95 5.45 -9.38 3.82
N HIS A 96 4.28 -9.90 4.22
CA HIS A 96 3.89 -11.28 3.96
C HIS A 96 3.87 -11.67 2.47
N THR A 97 3.96 -10.71 1.54
CA THR A 97 4.18 -10.98 0.10
C THR A 97 5.56 -11.56 -0.19
N PHE A 98 6.61 -11.01 0.42
CA PHE A 98 8.00 -11.35 0.05
C PHE A 98 8.41 -12.75 0.49
N ALA A 99 7.63 -13.40 1.35
CA ALA A 99 7.85 -14.79 1.76
C ALA A 99 7.18 -15.83 0.85
N ARG A 100 6.37 -15.41 -0.14
CA ARG A 100 5.50 -16.33 -0.91
C ARG A 100 5.59 -16.23 -2.44
N GLU A 101 6.30 -15.27 -3.01
CA GLU A 101 6.49 -15.19 -4.47
C GLU A 101 7.81 -15.86 -4.89
N PRO A 102 7.80 -17.10 -5.41
CA PRO A 102 8.96 -17.62 -6.13
C PRO A 102 9.14 -16.86 -7.44
N SER A 103 10.37 -16.45 -7.74
CA SER A 103 10.72 -15.85 -9.02
C SER A 103 10.37 -16.83 -10.16
N PRO A 104 9.72 -16.40 -11.26
CA PRO A 104 9.38 -17.28 -12.38
C PRO A 104 10.60 -17.84 -13.12
N GLU A 105 11.81 -17.32 -12.88
CA GLU A 105 13.04 -17.63 -13.61
C GLU A 105 14.04 -18.52 -12.86
N GLY A 106 13.65 -19.10 -11.72
CA GLY A 106 14.45 -20.14 -11.05
C GLY A 106 15.79 -19.69 -10.46
N HIS A 107 16.14 -18.40 -10.53
CA HIS A 107 17.25 -17.79 -9.81
C HIS A 107 16.71 -16.83 -8.77
N ASP A 108 16.55 -17.33 -7.55
CA ASP A 108 16.17 -16.52 -6.39
C ASP A 108 17.43 -15.83 -5.82
N ASP A 109 17.95 -14.85 -6.56
CA ASP A 109 19.03 -13.97 -6.09
C ASP A 109 18.48 -12.68 -5.45
N ARG A 110 17.15 -12.58 -5.32
CA ARG A 110 16.50 -11.51 -4.57
C ARG A 110 16.66 -11.80 -3.10
N ARG A 111 17.70 -11.22 -2.49
CA ARG A 111 17.84 -11.22 -1.03
C ARG A 111 16.50 -10.83 -0.40
N PRO A 112 15.97 -11.62 0.55
CA PRO A 112 14.73 -11.27 1.23
C PRO A 112 14.88 -9.87 1.82
N LEU A 113 13.89 -9.00 1.58
CA LEU A 113 13.83 -7.66 2.14
C LEU A 113 13.97 -7.80 3.67
N ARG A 114 15.15 -7.49 4.21
CA ARG A 114 15.49 -7.75 5.61
C ARG A 114 14.70 -6.81 6.52
N ARG A 115 13.48 -7.19 6.94
CA ARG A 115 12.74 -6.88 8.20
C ARG A 115 12.92 -5.50 8.86
N ARG A 116 13.29 -4.46 8.13
CA ARG A 116 13.64 -3.15 8.70
C ARG A 116 13.00 -2.07 7.85
N PHE A 117 11.72 -1.81 8.10
CA PHE A 117 11.16 -0.52 7.72
C PHE A 117 11.80 0.56 8.58
N ARG A 118 12.20 1.64 7.93
CA ARG A 118 12.47 2.91 8.59
C ARG A 118 11.23 3.77 8.39
N CYS A 119 10.63 4.19 9.50
CA CYS A 119 9.54 5.17 9.48
C CYS A 119 10.09 6.47 10.05
N GLU A 120 9.87 7.57 9.34
CA GLU A 120 10.23 8.91 9.77
C GLU A 120 8.96 9.75 9.85
N PHE A 121 8.79 10.49 10.94
CA PHE A 121 7.62 11.32 11.15
C PHE A 121 7.81 12.66 10.45
N LEU A 122 6.86 13.04 9.60
CA LEU A 122 6.85 14.31 8.89
C LEU A 122 5.94 15.28 9.65
N ALA A 123 6.54 16.30 10.25
CA ALA A 123 5.83 17.18 11.19
C ALA A 123 5.03 18.31 10.53
N THR A 124 5.30 18.62 9.26
CA THR A 124 4.66 19.74 8.55
C THR A 124 4.20 19.33 7.15
N GLU A 125 3.29 20.10 6.57
CA GLU A 125 2.82 19.89 5.20
C GLU A 125 3.96 20.06 4.19
N GLU A 126 4.89 20.99 4.42
CA GLU A 126 6.07 21.17 3.58
C GLU A 126 6.99 19.96 3.62
N ALA A 127 7.14 19.33 4.80
CA ALA A 127 7.90 18.09 4.93
C ALA A 127 7.22 16.93 4.19
N VAL A 128 5.87 16.86 4.22
CA VAL A 128 5.09 15.89 3.43
C VAL A 128 5.30 16.11 1.93
N LEU A 129 5.14 17.34 1.45
CA LEU A 129 5.34 17.68 0.04
C LEU A 129 6.78 17.37 -0.41
N ALA A 130 7.78 17.75 0.38
CA ALA A 130 9.18 17.44 0.10
C ALA A 130 9.43 15.92 0.04
N ALA A 131 8.85 15.15 0.96
CA ALA A 131 8.95 13.69 0.95
C ALA A 131 8.27 13.05 -0.26
N MET A 132 7.12 13.58 -0.71
CA MET A 132 6.44 13.13 -1.92
C MET A 132 7.30 13.38 -3.16
N VAL A 133 7.88 14.58 -3.29
CA VAL A 133 8.80 14.92 -4.39
C VAL A 133 10.04 14.02 -4.35
N TYR A 134 10.65 13.86 -3.18
CA TYR A 134 11.82 12.99 -3.01
C TYR A 134 11.51 11.54 -3.42
N THR A 135 10.35 11.03 -3.01
CA THR A 135 9.87 9.68 -3.36
C THR A 135 9.69 9.53 -4.87
N ASP A 136 9.05 10.49 -5.53
CA ASP A 136 8.83 10.48 -6.97
C ASP A 136 10.13 10.56 -7.80
N LEU A 137 11.12 11.29 -7.30
CA LEU A 137 12.43 11.44 -7.93
C LEU A 137 13.37 10.27 -7.63
N HIS A 138 13.00 9.38 -6.70
CA HIS A 138 13.90 8.33 -6.24
C HIS A 138 14.33 7.36 -7.36
N PRO A 139 13.46 6.89 -8.28
CA PRO A 139 13.88 6.03 -9.38
C PRO A 139 14.94 6.70 -10.29
N ILE A 140 14.88 8.03 -10.45
CA ILE A 140 15.92 8.78 -11.18
C ILE A 140 17.20 8.84 -10.37
N ARG A 141 17.09 9.14 -9.08
CA ARG A 141 18.22 9.21 -8.15
C ARG A 141 18.98 7.87 -8.05
N SER A 142 18.28 6.74 -8.13
CA SER A 142 18.87 5.40 -8.09
C SER A 142 19.33 4.88 -9.47
N GLY A 143 19.11 5.64 -10.55
CA GLY A 143 19.50 5.23 -11.92
C GLY A 143 18.55 4.25 -12.60
N GLU A 144 17.37 3.99 -12.01
CA GLU A 144 16.34 3.09 -12.54
C GLU A 144 15.49 3.75 -13.65
N ALA A 145 15.52 5.09 -13.71
CA ALA A 145 14.79 5.89 -14.69
C ALA A 145 15.60 7.13 -15.10
N THR A 146 15.37 7.64 -16.32
CA THR A 146 15.99 8.91 -16.77
C THR A 146 14.99 10.06 -16.78
N ARG A 147 13.70 9.75 -16.85
CA ARG A 147 12.59 10.70 -16.86
C ARG A 147 11.49 10.23 -15.93
N LEU A 148 10.68 11.16 -15.44
CA LEU A 148 9.51 10.85 -14.60
C LEU A 148 8.49 9.95 -15.30
N THR A 149 8.41 10.04 -16.62
CA THR A 149 7.56 9.19 -17.46
C THR A 149 8.02 7.74 -17.50
N ASP A 150 9.29 7.47 -17.16
CA ASP A 150 9.87 6.12 -17.18
C ASP A 150 9.66 5.40 -15.84
N CYS A 151 9.27 6.13 -14.79
CA CYS A 151 9.08 5.65 -13.42
C CYS A 151 7.81 4.79 -13.25
N ARG A 152 7.65 3.72 -14.05
CA ARG A 152 6.44 2.87 -14.15
C ARG A 152 5.81 2.43 -12.83
N TYR A 153 6.61 2.31 -11.77
CA TYR A 153 6.21 1.79 -10.48
C TYR A 153 6.19 2.87 -9.38
N SER A 154 5.76 4.08 -9.74
CA SER A 154 5.71 5.24 -8.84
C SER A 154 4.41 6.03 -8.96
N SER A 155 4.09 6.80 -7.91
CA SER A 155 2.93 7.68 -7.90
C SER A 155 3.02 8.81 -8.92
N ILE A 156 4.22 9.28 -9.30
CA ILE A 156 4.36 10.35 -10.30
C ILE A 156 3.88 9.93 -11.68
N SER A 157 4.13 8.70 -12.11
CA SER A 157 3.64 8.24 -13.41
C SER A 157 2.12 8.16 -13.46
N GLU A 158 1.46 7.93 -12.31
CA GLU A 158 0.00 7.98 -12.23
C GLU A 158 -0.53 9.40 -12.31
N ARG A 159 0.04 10.30 -11.50
CA ARG A 159 -0.31 11.73 -11.51
C ARG A 159 -0.11 12.36 -12.89
N LEU A 160 0.98 12.01 -13.59
CA LEU A 160 1.24 12.53 -14.94
C LEU A 160 0.22 12.02 -15.96
N ARG A 161 -0.22 10.77 -15.84
CA ARG A 161 -1.28 10.21 -16.68
C ARG A 161 -2.60 10.90 -16.42
N GLU A 162 -2.98 11.05 -15.15
CA GLU A 162 -4.21 11.75 -14.74
C GLU A 162 -4.20 13.22 -15.18
N ALA A 163 -3.07 13.92 -15.05
CA ALA A 163 -2.92 15.29 -15.53
C ALA A 163 -2.99 15.38 -17.06
N GLY A 164 -2.40 14.42 -17.77
CA GLY A 164 -2.50 14.31 -19.23
C GLY A 164 -3.94 14.05 -19.69
N ASP A 165 -4.64 13.12 -19.03
CA ASP A 165 -6.03 12.78 -19.30
C ASP A 165 -6.96 13.97 -19.00
N ALA A 166 -6.74 14.68 -17.89
CA ALA A 166 -7.46 15.89 -17.54
C ALA A 166 -7.22 17.02 -18.57
N ALA A 167 -5.99 17.20 -19.03
CA ALA A 167 -5.66 18.15 -20.10
C ALA A 167 -6.28 17.77 -21.46
N LEU A 168 -6.53 16.49 -21.68
CA LEU A 168 -7.19 15.95 -22.89
C LEU A 168 -8.72 15.81 -22.76
N GLY A 169 -9.30 16.18 -21.62
CA GLY A 169 -10.74 16.04 -21.35
C GLY A 169 -11.21 14.59 -21.21
N VAL A 170 -10.30 13.66 -20.98
CA VAL A 170 -10.60 12.24 -20.76
C VAL A 170 -10.93 12.07 -19.27
N VAL A 171 -12.22 11.93 -18.96
CA VAL A 171 -12.68 11.69 -17.58
C VAL A 171 -12.26 10.28 -17.14
N PRO A 172 -11.66 10.08 -15.95
CA PRO A 172 -11.31 8.74 -15.47
C PRO A 172 -12.56 7.88 -15.33
N ARG A 173 -12.55 6.66 -15.87
CA ARG A 173 -13.60 5.69 -15.62
C ARG A 173 -13.52 5.22 -14.16
N ALA A 174 -14.54 5.56 -13.39
CA ALA A 174 -14.79 5.06 -12.04
C ALA A 174 -14.98 3.54 -12.01
#